data_AF-A7VST8-F1
#
_entry.id   AF-A7VST8-F1
#
_cell.length_a   1.000
_cell.length_b   1.000
_cell.length_c   1.000
_cell.angle_alpha   90.00
_cell.angle_beta   90.00
_cell.angle_gamma   90.00
#
_symmetry.space_group_name_H-M   'P 1'
#
loop_
_entity.id
_entity.type
_entity.pdbx_description
1 polymer ?
#
loop_
_entity_poly.entity_id
_entity_poly.type
_entity_poly.pdbx_seq_one_letter_code
_entity_poly.pdbx_strand_id
1 'polypeptide(L)'
;MVEGRRVALENDAVDDNGCPVLFACTCGLPRIKRFDTALRLQSGTGRLICFDFQMDALRKCCEDREQFQTIGFKKWKRRFCP
;
A
#
# COMPACT_ATOMS: atom_id res chain seq x y z
N MET A 1 -23.26 22.75 0.62
CA MET A 1 -22.55 21.54 1.07
C MET A 1 -21.57 21.19 -0.02
N VAL A 2 -20.29 21.53 0.16
CA VAL A 2 -19.26 21.19 -0.83
C VAL A 2 -19.00 19.69 -0.65
N GLU A 3 -19.43 18.87 -1.62
CA GLU A 3 -18.98 17.48 -1.70
C GLU A 3 -17.46 17.51 -1.76
N GLY A 4 -16.82 17.19 -0.64
CA GLY A 4 -15.37 17.13 -0.53
C GLY A 4 -14.89 16.20 -1.64
N ARG A 5 -14.15 16.77 -2.59
CA ARG A 5 -13.59 16.05 -3.73
C ARG A 5 -12.79 14.87 -3.19
N ARG A 6 -13.37 13.66 -3.19
CA ARG A 6 -12.62 12.44 -2.86
C ARG A 6 -11.53 12.36 -3.92
N VAL A 7 -10.29 12.60 -3.51
CA VAL A 7 -9.15 12.35 -4.39
C VAL A 7 -9.25 10.89 -4.77
N ALA A 8 -9.33 10.60 -6.08
CA ALA A 8 -9.31 9.24 -6.57
C ALA A 8 -8.03 8.58 -6.04
N LEU A 9 -8.19 7.65 -5.10
CA LEU A 9 -7.09 6.96 -4.47
C LEU A 9 -6.58 5.91 -5.45
N GLU A 10 -5.29 5.96 -5.77
CA GLU A 10 -4.64 4.95 -6.60
C GLU A 10 -4.45 3.67 -5.77
N ASN A 11 -5.23 2.61 -6.04
CA ASN A 11 -5.15 1.31 -5.36
C ASN A 11 -5.24 0.15 -6.37
N ASP A 12 -4.69 -1.01 -6.00
CA ASP A 12 -4.71 -2.23 -6.83
C ASP A 12 -5.93 -3.10 -6.53
N ALA A 13 -6.46 -3.04 -5.31
CA ALA A 13 -7.64 -3.77 -4.88
C ALA A 13 -8.35 -3.05 -3.72
N VAL A 14 -9.53 -3.54 -3.36
CA VAL A 14 -10.27 -3.16 -2.16
C VAL A 14 -10.52 -4.44 -1.37
N ASP A 15 -10.27 -4.43 -0.06
CA ASP A 15 -10.53 -5.59 0.78
C ASP A 15 -12.02 -5.72 1.15
N ASP A 16 -12.37 -6.80 1.86
CA ASP A 16 -13.76 -7.09 2.22
C ASP A 16 -14.41 -6.01 3.10
N ASN A 17 -13.61 -5.16 3.77
CA ASN A 17 -14.09 -4.05 4.59
C ASN A 17 -14.23 -2.74 3.81
N GLY A 18 -13.95 -2.74 2.50
CA GLY A 18 -13.91 -1.53 1.69
C GLY A 18 -12.60 -0.75 1.83
N CYS A 19 -11.58 -1.31 2.51
CA CYS A 19 -10.29 -0.63 2.66
C CYS A 19 -9.45 -0.80 1.39
N PRO A 20 -8.87 0.28 0.87
CA PRO A 20 -8.03 0.23 -0.32
C PRO A 20 -6.72 -0.51 -0.04
N VAL A 21 -6.27 -1.29 -1.02
CA VAL A 21 -5.07 -2.11 -0.97
C VAL A 21 -4.14 -1.75 -2.12
N LEU A 22 -2.87 -1.50 -1.83
CA LEU A 22 -1.82 -1.24 -2.81
C LEU A 22 -0.76 -2.34 -2.76
N PHE A 23 -0.39 -2.89 -3.91
CA PHE A 23 0.71 -3.85 -4.02
C PHE A 23 1.98 -3.17 -4.55
N ALA A 24 3.00 -3.07 -3.69
CA ALA A 24 4.26 -2.41 -3.95
C ALA A 24 5.34 -3.36 -4.50
N CYS A 25 5.08 -4.04 -5.62
CA CYS A 25 6.00 -5.05 -6.16
C CYS A 25 7.42 -4.53 -6.46
N THR A 26 7.55 -3.30 -6.97
CA THR A 26 8.82 -2.70 -7.42
C THR A 26 9.35 -1.57 -6.53
N CYS A 27 8.83 -1.39 -5.31
CA CYS A 27 9.22 -0.28 -4.42
C CYS A 27 9.08 1.11 -5.10
N GLY A 28 8.03 1.31 -5.88
CA GLY A 28 7.75 2.57 -6.57
C GLY A 28 7.39 3.69 -5.59
N LEU A 29 8.40 4.36 -5.01
CA LEU A 29 8.21 5.36 -3.94
C LEU A 29 7.20 6.47 -4.26
N PRO A 30 7.14 7.06 -5.48
CA PRO A 30 6.14 8.08 -5.78
C PRO A 30 4.69 7.56 -5.67
N ARG A 31 4.45 6.33 -6.13
CA ARG A 31 3.13 5.67 -6.07
C ARG A 31 2.73 5.40 -4.63
N ILE A 32 3.66 4.83 -3.87
CA ILE A 32 3.46 4.50 -2.45
C ILE A 32 3.22 5.79 -1.64
N LYS A 33 3.94 6.87 -1.93
CA LYS A 33 3.76 8.14 -1.22
C LYS A 33 2.42 8.80 -1.52
N ARG A 34 1.96 8.77 -2.78
CA ARG A 34 0.60 9.25 -3.12
C ARG A 34 -0.47 8.49 -2.36
N PHE A 35 -0.32 7.17 -2.25
CA PHE A 35 -1.24 6.33 -1.49
C PHE A 35 -1.26 6.68 0.01
N ASP A 36 -0.09 6.71 0.67
CA ASP A 36 0.07 7.12 2.07
C ASP A 36 -0.52 8.52 2.33
N THR A 37 -0.19 9.50 1.48
CA THR A 37 -0.71 10.86 1.60
C THR A 37 -2.23 10.93 1.43
N ALA A 38 -2.79 10.21 0.45
CA ALA A 38 -4.23 10.22 0.21
C ALA A 38 -5.03 9.55 1.34
N LEU A 39 -4.51 8.48 1.94
CA LEU A 39 -5.10 7.87 3.14
C LEU A 39 -5.14 8.86 4.31
N ARG A 40 -4.02 9.54 4.57
CA ARG A 40 -3.94 10.56 5.64
C ARG A 40 -4.88 11.73 5.42
N LEU A 41 -4.97 12.24 4.18
CA LEU A 41 -5.86 13.36 3.84
C LEU A 41 -7.35 12.99 4.00
N GLN A 42 -7.69 11.71 3.84
CA GLN A 42 -9.06 11.21 3.98
C GLN A 42 -9.36 10.67 5.38
N SER A 43 -8.40 10.74 6.31
CA SER A 43 -8.46 10.08 7.62
C SER A 43 -8.86 8.60 7.52
N GLY A 44 -8.46 7.96 6.41
CA GLY A 44 -8.82 6.60 6.06
C GLY A 44 -7.71 5.61 6.43
N THR A 45 -8.06 4.34 6.53
CA THR A 45 -7.12 3.23 6.66
C THR A 45 -6.97 2.52 5.32
N GLY A 46 -5.83 1.86 5.12
CA GLY A 46 -5.55 1.09 3.91
C GLY A 46 -4.41 0.12 4.13
N ARG A 47 -4.19 -0.76 3.15
CA ARG A 47 -3.16 -1.79 3.25
C ARG A 47 -2.14 -1.70 2.13
N LEU A 48 -0.88 -1.59 2.51
CA LEU A 48 0.28 -1.69 1.63
C LEU A 48 0.86 -3.10 1.72
N ILE A 49 0.72 -3.87 0.63
CA ILE A 49 1.34 -5.19 0.49
C ILE A 49 2.71 -5.00 -0.17
N CYS A 50 3.78 -5.47 0.48
CA CYS A 50 5.13 -5.44 -0.08
C CYS A 50 5.86 -6.76 0.14
N PHE A 51 7.03 -6.95 -0.46
CA PHE A 51 7.87 -8.08 -0.11
C PHE A 51 8.57 -7.86 1.24
N ASP A 52 8.87 -8.96 1.93
CA ASP A 52 9.59 -8.99 3.21
C ASP A 52 10.86 -8.13 3.21
N PHE A 53 11.70 -8.25 2.18
CA PHE A 53 12.95 -7.49 2.06
C PHE A 53 12.75 -5.97 1.82
N GLN A 54 11.55 -5.54 1.39
CA GLN A 54 11.25 -4.13 1.10
C GLN A 54 10.72 -3.39 2.34
N MET A 55 10.22 -4.13 3.34
CA MET A 55 9.43 -3.58 4.45
C MET A 55 10.17 -2.47 5.19
N ASP A 56 11.42 -2.68 5.55
CA ASP A 56 12.19 -1.71 6.36
C ASP A 56 12.53 -0.44 5.58
N ALA A 57 12.70 -0.53 4.26
CA ALA A 57 12.90 0.65 3.42
C ALA A 57 11.60 1.45 3.31
N LEU A 58 10.47 0.79 3.08
CA LEU A 58 9.17 1.45 2.93
C LEU A 58 8.66 2.04 4.24
N ARG A 59 8.96 1.43 5.38
CA ARG A 59 8.69 1.99 6.72
C ARG A 59 9.42 3.30 7.01
N LYS A 60 10.48 3.64 6.28
CA LYS A 60 11.13 4.95 6.40
C LYS A 60 10.43 6.02 5.57
N CYS A 61 9.70 5.60 4.53
CA CYS A 61 8.97 6.50 3.62
C CYS A 61 7.52 6.76 4.07
N CYS A 62 6.93 5.79 4.77
CA CYS A 62 5.59 5.83 5.34
C CYS A 62 5.70 5.78 6.87
N GLU A 63 4.98 6.65 7.57
CA GLU A 63 5.12 6.76 9.04
C GLU A 63 4.24 5.75 9.79
N ASP A 64 3.22 5.21 9.13
CA ASP A 64 2.24 4.31 9.74
C ASP A 64 2.55 2.83 9.44
N ARG A 65 2.87 2.08 10.50
CA ARG A 65 3.31 0.68 10.40
C ARG A 65 2.15 -0.31 10.32
N GLU A 66 0.95 0.07 10.76
CA GLU A 66 -0.22 -0.81 10.78
C GLU A 66 -0.77 -1.09 9.38
N GLN A 67 -0.36 -0.27 8.41
CA GLN A 67 -0.75 -0.39 7.01
C GLN A 67 0.01 -1.51 6.27
N PHE A 68 1.08 -2.08 6.83
CA PHE A 68 1.96 -3.00 6.10
C PHE A 68 1.56 -4.47 6.25
N GLN A 69 1.42 -5.15 5.11
CA GLN A 69 1.38 -6.61 5.03
C GLN A 69 2.52 -7.12 4.14
N THR A 70 3.23 -8.16 4.56
CA THR A 70 4.36 -8.69 3.80
C THR A 70 4.06 -10.02 3.12
N ILE A 71 4.61 -10.19 1.93
CA ILE A 71 4.70 -11.46 1.23
C ILE A 71 6.17 -11.89 1.21
N GLY A 72 6.47 -13.13 1.57
CA GLY A 72 7.85 -13.63 1.51
C GLY A 72 8.32 -13.77 0.06
N PHE A 73 9.35 -13.01 -0.35
CA PHE A 73 9.81 -13.02 -1.75
C PHE A 73 10.24 -14.40 -2.23
N LYS A 74 10.96 -15.15 -1.40
CA LYS A 74 11.39 -16.54 -1.72
C LYS A 74 10.19 -17.46 -1.94
N LYS A 75 9.15 -17.34 -1.11
CA LYS A 75 7.91 -18.13 -1.22
C LYS A 75 7.16 -17.77 -2.49
N TRP A 76 7.07 -16.48 -2.81
CA TRP A 76 6.44 -15.99 -4.03
C TRP A 76 7.19 -16.47 -5.28
N LYS A 77 8.52 -16.29 -5.35
CA LYS A 77 9.33 -16.76 -6.48
C LYS A 77 9.15 -18.25 -6.73
N ARG A 78 9.22 -19.09 -5.69
CA ARG A 78 9.05 -20.55 -5.83
C ARG A 78 7.71 -20.93 -6.47
N ARG A 79 6.66 -20.14 -6.25
CA ARG A 79 5.29 -20.46 -6.67
C ARG A 79 4.91 -19.82 -8.00
N PHE A 80 5.50 -18.67 -8.34
CA PHE A 80 5.04 -17.83 -9.46
C PHE A 80 6.15 -17.49 -10.47
N CYS A 81 7.41 -17.84 -10.21
CA CYS A 81 8.51 -17.69 -11.16
C CYS A 81 9.11 -19.06 -11.49
N PRO A 82 9.09 -19.50 -12.76
CA PRO A 82 9.76 -20.72 -13.22
C PRO A 82 11.28 -20.66 -13.02
#